data_AF-A0A353RN75-F1
#
_entry.id   AF-A0A353RN75-F1
#
_cell.length_a   1.000
_cell.length_b   1.000
_cell.length_c   1.000
_cell.angle_alpha   90.00
_cell.angle_beta   90.00
_cell.angle_gamma   90.00
#
_symmetry.space_group_name_H-M   'P 1'
#
loop_
_entity.id
_entity.type
_entity.pdbx_description
1 polymer ?
#
loop_
_entity_poly.entity_id
_entity_poly.type
_entity_poly.pdbx_seq_one_letter_code
_entity_poly.pdbx_strand_id
1 'polypeptide(L)'
;VINNERLRDIYSDLTMLNAFARADDTLATAARSIAEIITVHGHVNLDFADVNTTLKDGGVAIMSSGLGKGDDRVNDAIKNALHSPLLNNNDVFSAKKILINLSFGEESPLMMEEM
;
A
#
# COMPACT_ATOMS: atom_id res chain seq x y z
N VAL A 1 10.87 -0.47 -5.15
CA VAL A 1 12.11 0.09 -4.57
C VAL A 1 11.69 1.09 -3.50
N ILE A 2 12.19 0.98 -2.26
CA ILE A 2 11.96 2.00 -1.23
C ILE A 2 13.13 2.99 -1.28
N ASN A 3 12.82 4.28 -1.47
CA ASN A 3 13.83 5.33 -1.56
C ASN A 3 14.19 5.85 -0.16
N ASN A 4 15.34 5.42 0.36
CA ASN A 4 15.83 5.85 1.67
C ASN A 4 16.21 7.34 1.73
N GLU A 5 16.45 8.01 0.60
CA GLU A 5 16.71 9.46 0.58
C GLU A 5 15.47 10.24 1.05
N ARG A 6 14.27 9.73 0.76
CA ARG A 6 13.01 10.31 1.21
C ARG A 6 12.73 10.13 2.70
N LEU A 7 13.47 9.26 3.39
CA LEU A 7 13.34 9.13 4.85
C LEU A 7 13.66 10.45 5.55
N ARG A 8 14.54 11.27 4.98
CA ARG A 8 14.86 12.60 5.51
C ARG A 8 13.67 13.55 5.40
N ASP A 9 12.90 13.45 4.32
CA ASP A 9 11.74 14.32 4.07
C ASP A 9 10.54 13.90 4.93
N ILE A 10 10.42 12.61 5.23
CA ILE A 10 9.28 12.02 5.97
C ILE A 10 9.53 12.00 7.47
N TYR A 11 10.78 11.77 7.89
CA TYR A 11 11.17 11.53 9.28
C TYR A 11 12.28 12.48 9.73
N SER A 12 12.18 13.76 9.36
CA SER A 12 13.19 14.79 9.65
C SER A 12 13.47 15.02 11.14
N ASP A 13 12.52 14.64 11.98
CA ASP A 13 12.54 14.75 13.45
C ASP A 13 13.09 13.50 14.16
N LEU A 14 13.35 12.41 13.42
CA LEU A 14 13.89 11.17 13.98
C LEU A 14 15.42 11.13 13.92
N THR A 15 16.01 10.40 14.87
CA THR A 15 17.42 10.00 14.77
C THR A 15 17.61 9.07 13.57
N MET A 16 18.82 9.02 13.01
CA MET A 16 19.14 8.17 11.86
C MET A 16 18.77 6.68 12.10
N LEU A 17 19.06 6.15 13.29
CA LEU A 17 18.68 4.78 13.65
C LEU A 17 17.16 4.58 13.69
N ASN A 18 16.42 5.54 14.24
CA ASN A 18 14.96 5.47 14.28
C ASN A 18 14.34 5.62 12.88
N ALA A 19 14.93 6.44 12.01
CA ALA A 19 14.49 6.59 10.62
C ALA A 19 14.70 5.29 9.82
N PHE A 20 15.82 4.58 10.02
CA PHE A 20 16.00 3.24 9.43
C PHE A 20 15.00 2.22 9.98
N ALA A 21 14.75 2.23 11.29
CA ALA A 21 13.74 1.35 11.88
C ALA A 21 12.34 1.58 11.25
N ARG A 22 12.00 2.83 10.90
CA ARG A 22 10.76 3.16 10.15
C ARG A 22 10.79 2.67 8.70
N ALA A 23 11.94 2.73 8.03
CA ALA A 23 12.11 2.16 6.70
C ALA A 23 11.90 0.64 6.72
N ASP A 24 12.46 -0.05 7.72
CA ASP A 24 12.29 -1.49 7.92
C ASP A 24 10.83 -1.85 8.21
N ASP A 25 10.13 -1.06 9.04
CA ASP A 25 8.71 -1.22 9.31
C ASP A 25 7.86 -1.05 8.03
N THR A 26 8.26 -0.13 7.16
CA THR A 26 7.64 0.05 5.84
C THR A 26 7.85 -1.17 4.94
N LEU A 27 9.08 -1.71 4.88
CA LEU A 27 9.38 -2.94 4.13
C LEU A 27 8.60 -4.14 4.67
N ALA A 28 8.57 -4.29 6.00
CA ALA A 28 7.85 -5.37 6.67
C ALA A 28 6.35 -5.28 6.42
N THR A 29 5.78 -4.06 6.46
CA THR A 29 4.38 -3.81 6.10
C THR A 29 4.13 -4.17 4.64
N ALA A 30 5.03 -3.82 3.72
CA ALA A 30 4.87 -4.14 2.31
C ALA A 30 4.85 -5.65 2.03
N ALA A 31 5.82 -6.38 2.57
CA ALA A 31 5.88 -7.83 2.43
C ALA A 31 4.66 -8.51 3.07
N ARG A 32 4.25 -8.03 4.26
CA ARG A 32 3.07 -8.51 4.97
C ARG A 32 1.80 -8.28 4.16
N SER A 33 1.58 -7.09 3.59
CA SER A 33 0.38 -6.82 2.78
C SER A 33 0.25 -7.76 1.59
N ILE A 34 1.35 -8.07 0.89
CA ILE A 34 1.33 -9.04 -0.22
C ILE A 34 1.02 -10.45 0.30
N ALA A 35 1.65 -10.84 1.41
CA ALA A 35 1.41 -12.15 2.01
C ALA A 35 -0.05 -12.29 2.48
N GLU A 36 -0.61 -11.27 3.12
CA GLU A 36 -1.97 -11.25 3.65
C GLU A 36 -3.03 -11.36 2.55
N ILE A 37 -2.80 -10.81 1.35
CA ILE A 37 -3.69 -11.02 0.19
C ILE A 37 -3.88 -12.51 -0.13
N ILE A 38 -2.85 -13.32 0.11
CA ILE A 38 -2.84 -14.76 -0.18
C ILE A 38 -3.29 -15.57 1.05
N THR A 39 -2.85 -15.18 2.24
CA THR A 39 -2.98 -16.01 3.45
C THR A 39 -4.20 -15.67 4.31
N VAL A 40 -4.69 -14.43 4.26
CA VAL A 40 -5.85 -14.00 5.05
C VAL A 40 -7.10 -14.15 4.19
N HIS A 41 -8.06 -14.95 4.66
CA HIS A 41 -9.35 -15.08 3.99
C HIS A 41 -10.21 -13.83 4.25
N GLY A 42 -10.32 -12.98 3.25
CA GLY A 42 -11.33 -11.94 3.14
C GLY A 42 -12.58 -12.39 2.37
N HIS A 43 -13.49 -11.45 2.14
CA HIS A 43 -14.70 -11.67 1.34
C HIS A 43 -14.40 -11.87 -0.15
N VAL A 44 -13.33 -11.23 -0.65
CA VAL A 44 -12.82 -11.38 -2.01
C VAL A 44 -11.33 -11.73 -1.90
N ASN A 45 -10.99 -12.98 -2.21
CA ASN A 45 -9.62 -13.47 -2.14
C ASN A 45 -9.02 -13.55 -3.55
N LEU A 46 -7.74 -13.20 -3.63
CA LEU A 46 -6.92 -13.48 -4.79
C LEU A 46 -6.21 -14.81 -4.58
N ASP A 47 -6.01 -15.57 -5.65
CA ASP A 47 -5.17 -16.76 -5.58
C ASP A 47 -3.68 -16.40 -5.77
N PHE A 48 -2.81 -17.36 -5.45
CA PHE A 48 -1.36 -17.15 -5.63
C PHE A 48 -0.97 -16.94 -7.09
N ALA A 49 -1.69 -17.53 -8.05
CA ALA A 49 -1.38 -17.43 -9.46
C ALA A 49 -1.65 -16.01 -9.99
N ASP A 50 -2.71 -15.35 -9.53
CA ASP A 50 -3.04 -13.96 -9.84
C ASP A 50 -2.00 -12.99 -9.28
N VAL A 51 -1.62 -13.17 -8.01
CA VAL A 51 -0.58 -12.36 -7.37
C VAL A 51 0.76 -12.55 -8.07
N ASN A 52 1.14 -13.80 -8.33
CA ASN A 52 2.38 -14.11 -9.05
C ASN A 52 2.38 -13.55 -10.47
N THR A 53 1.27 -13.66 -11.22
CA THR A 53 1.17 -13.11 -12.58
C THR A 53 1.25 -11.58 -12.59
N THR A 54 0.70 -10.93 -11.55
CA THR A 54 0.74 -9.48 -11.39
C THR A 54 2.15 -8.99 -11.06
N LEU A 55 2.89 -9.71 -10.21
CA LEU A 55 4.24 -9.32 -9.79
C LEU A 55 5.35 -9.77 -10.76
N LYS A 56 5.16 -10.91 -11.44
CA LYS A 56 6.15 -11.48 -12.35
C LYS A 56 6.38 -10.57 -13.55
N ASP A 57 7.66 -10.39 -13.92
CA ASP A 57 8.13 -9.52 -15.00
C ASP A 57 7.62 -8.06 -14.90
N GLY A 58 7.25 -7.63 -13.68
CA GLY A 58 6.69 -6.29 -13.42
C GLY A 58 7.72 -5.16 -13.44
N GLY A 59 9.01 -5.49 -13.36
CA GLY A 59 10.09 -4.49 -13.30
C GLY A 59 10.10 -3.74 -11.97
N VAL A 60 10.09 -2.40 -12.03
CA VAL A 60 10.09 -1.56 -10.82
C VAL A 60 8.67 -1.51 -10.24
N ALA A 61 8.52 -1.99 -9.00
CA ALA A 61 7.29 -1.84 -8.24
C ALA A 61 7.39 -0.71 -7.21
N ILE A 62 6.28 -0.01 -7.02
CA ILE A 62 6.06 1.02 -6.00
C ILE A 62 4.86 0.60 -5.17
N MET A 63 4.92 0.83 -3.87
CA MET A 63 3.83 0.56 -2.95
C MET A 63 3.50 1.82 -2.15
N SER A 64 2.21 2.06 -1.97
CA SER A 64 1.69 2.97 -0.97
C SER A 64 0.56 2.35 -0.19
N SER A 65 0.25 2.98 0.93
CA SER A 65 -0.93 2.70 1.72
C SER A 65 -1.58 4.02 2.10
N GLY A 66 -2.89 3.98 2.33
CA GLY A 66 -3.68 5.12 2.76
C GLY A 66 -4.82 4.64 3.65
N LEU A 67 -5.31 5.54 4.48
CA LEU A 67 -6.41 5.31 5.40
C LEU A 67 -7.47 6.37 5.15
N GLY A 68 -8.73 5.99 5.24
CA GLY A 68 -9.87 6.91 5.16
C GLY A 68 -10.91 6.56 6.21
N LYS A 69 -11.75 7.54 6.57
CA LYS A 69 -12.78 7.42 7.60
C LYS A 69 -13.99 8.27 7.21
N GLY A 70 -15.16 7.92 7.76
CA GLY A 70 -16.42 8.61 7.45
C GLY A 70 -17.02 8.18 6.11
N ASP A 71 -17.85 9.05 5.55
CA ASP A 71 -18.71 8.70 4.40
C ASP A 71 -17.93 8.56 3.07
N ASP A 72 -16.80 9.26 2.90
CA ASP A 72 -15.95 9.20 1.69
C ASP A 72 -14.66 8.39 1.92
N ARG A 73 -14.69 7.44 2.86
CA ARG A 73 -13.48 6.75 3.36
C ARG A 73 -12.70 6.00 2.29
N VAL A 74 -13.36 5.43 1.27
CA VAL A 74 -12.67 4.70 0.20
C VAL A 74 -11.87 5.67 -0.68
N ASN A 75 -12.49 6.76 -1.13
CA ASN A 75 -11.81 7.79 -1.90
C ASN A 75 -10.70 8.46 -1.10
N ASP A 76 -10.92 8.74 0.18
CA ASP A 76 -9.90 9.32 1.04
C ASP A 76 -8.72 8.36 1.24
N ALA A 77 -8.97 7.06 1.43
CA ALA A 77 -7.91 6.06 1.52
C ALA A 77 -7.08 6.01 0.23
N ILE A 78 -7.72 6.04 -0.95
CA ILE A 78 -7.04 6.04 -2.25
C ILE A 78 -6.25 7.34 -2.44
N LYS A 79 -6.85 8.51 -2.18
CA LYS A 79 -6.17 9.81 -2.27
C LYS A 79 -4.94 9.85 -1.36
N ASN A 80 -5.07 9.40 -0.12
CA ASN A 80 -3.96 9.34 0.83
C ASN A 80 -2.86 8.38 0.37
N ALA A 81 -3.22 7.24 -0.22
CA ALA A 81 -2.26 6.32 -0.81
C ALA A 81 -1.51 6.94 -1.99
N LEU A 82 -2.20 7.67 -2.87
CA LEU A 82 -1.59 8.34 -4.04
C LEU A 82 -0.68 9.51 -3.64
N HIS A 83 -0.98 10.19 -2.54
CA HIS A 83 -0.17 11.30 -2.01
C HIS A 83 0.87 10.84 -0.97
N SER A 84 1.09 9.53 -0.82
CA SER A 84 2.07 9.01 0.12
C SER A 84 3.48 9.50 -0.26
N PRO A 85 4.28 10.02 0.68
CA PRO A 85 5.61 10.55 0.38
C PRO A 85 6.61 9.47 -0.05
N LEU A 86 6.30 8.20 0.16
CA LEU A 86 7.08 7.07 -0.37
C LEU A 86 6.83 6.84 -1.88
N LEU A 87 5.80 7.47 -2.43
CA LEU A 87 5.34 7.31 -3.79
C LEU A 87 5.81 8.50 -4.64
N ASN A 88 6.36 8.21 -5.81
CA ASN A 88 6.75 9.25 -6.75
C ASN A 88 5.56 9.54 -7.67
N ASN A 89 4.99 10.74 -7.59
CA ASN A 89 3.69 11.10 -8.17
C ASN A 89 3.54 10.81 -9.68
N ASN A 90 4.64 10.67 -10.42
CA ASN A 90 4.60 10.44 -11.87
C ASN A 90 4.59 8.95 -12.28
N ASP A 91 4.89 8.01 -11.37
CA ASP A 91 5.18 6.63 -11.77
C ASP A 91 3.96 5.69 -11.70
N VAL A 92 2.93 6.00 -10.90
CA VAL A 92 1.76 5.11 -10.72
C VAL A 92 0.83 5.12 -11.94
N PHE A 93 0.62 6.27 -12.58
CA PHE A 93 -0.28 6.37 -13.74
C PHE A 93 0.26 5.63 -14.98
N SER A 94 1.55 5.30 -15.01
CA SER A 94 2.17 4.51 -16.09
C SER A 94 2.28 3.02 -15.77
N ALA A 95 1.77 2.59 -14.60
CA ALA A 95 1.83 1.20 -14.18
C ALA A 95 1.01 0.30 -15.13
N LYS A 96 1.65 -0.79 -15.59
CA LYS A 96 1.01 -1.80 -16.47
C LYS A 96 0.19 -2.83 -15.69
N LYS A 97 0.48 -2.97 -14.40
CA LYS A 97 -0.10 -3.97 -13.50
C LYS A 97 -0.31 -3.31 -12.15
N ILE A 98 -1.46 -3.52 -11.52
CA ILE A 98 -1.82 -2.94 -10.23
C ILE A 98 -2.32 -4.07 -9.33
N LEU A 99 -1.84 -4.09 -8.09
CA LEU A 99 -2.32 -4.96 -7.03
C LEU A 99 -2.91 -4.07 -5.92
N ILE A 100 -4.18 -4.27 -5.58
CA ILE A 100 -4.88 -3.48 -4.56
C ILE A 100 -5.27 -4.41 -3.43
N ASN A 101 -4.85 -4.08 -2.20
CA ASN A 101 -5.40 -4.66 -0.98
C ASN A 101 -6.31 -3.61 -0.34
N LEU A 102 -7.58 -3.97 -0.14
CA LEU A 102 -8.56 -3.16 0.57
C LEU A 102 -9.02 -3.92 1.82
N SER A 103 -8.83 -3.30 2.98
CA SER A 103 -9.17 -3.87 4.28
C SER A 103 -10.16 -2.96 5.02
N PHE A 104 -11.22 -3.54 5.57
CA PHE A 104 -12.24 -2.86 6.36
C PHE A 104 -12.68 -3.73 7.53
N GLY A 105 -13.19 -3.11 8.60
CA GLY A 105 -13.60 -3.82 9.81
C GLY A 105 -15.04 -4.35 9.73
N GLU A 106 -15.34 -5.42 10.46
CA GLU A 106 -16.69 -6.00 10.53
C GLU A 106 -17.73 -5.01 11.10
N GLU A 107 -17.32 -4.15 12.04
CA GLU A 107 -18.18 -3.09 12.60
C GLU A 107 -18.50 -1.96 11.61
N SER A 108 -17.78 -1.91 10.49
CA SER A 108 -17.93 -0.88 9.45
C SER A 108 -17.74 -1.53 8.07
N PRO A 109 -18.69 -2.38 7.64
CA PRO A 109 -18.60 -3.13 6.39
C PRO A 109 -18.55 -2.19 5.18
N LEU A 110 -17.90 -2.63 4.10
CA LEU A 110 -17.86 -1.91 2.84
C LEU A 110 -19.25 -1.89 2.18
N MET A 111 -19.74 -0.72 1.80
CA MET A 111 -21.02 -0.55 1.12
C MET A 111 -20.83 -0.48 -0.40
N MET A 112 -21.84 -0.93 -1.16
CA MET A 112 -21.81 -0.92 -2.63
C MET A 112 -21.76 0.49 -3.24
N GLU A 113 -22.22 1.51 -2.52
CA GLU A 113 -22.14 2.92 -2.96
C GLU A 113 -20.70 3.46 -2.86
N GLU A 114 -19.83 2.80 -2.10
CA GLU A 114 -18.42 3.19 -1.93
C GLU A 114 -17.49 2.55 -2.97
N MET A 115 -18.01 1.65 -3.83
CA MET A 115 -17.27 0.98 -4.91
C MET A 115 -17.46 1.67 -6.26
#